data_AF-A0A9W5TE82-F1
#
_entry.id   AF-A0A9W5TE82-F1
#
_cell.length_a   1.000
_cell.length_b   1.000
_cell.length_c   1.000
_cell.angle_alpha   90.00
_cell.angle_beta   90.00
_cell.angle_gamma   90.00
#
_symmetry.space_group_name_H-M   'P 1'
#
loop_
_entity.id
_entity.type
_entity.pdbx_description
1 polymer ?
#
loop_
_entity_poly.entity_id
_entity_poly.type
_entity_poly.pdbx_seq_one_letter_code
_entity_poly.pdbx_strand_id
1 'polypeptide(L)'
;MSVTESYYLLQDCLVALYYQLYFLKQQCNWKRQDTSGDGFGWAFCRYGADVNGDRCVSWICPQAKAATKNEGTKYNQVLENHTKACGQQSSASPLQAFLTDCLPGFTCRELLEGGTTNKKEYDKCYMEFLEHRGHCPPGQYCPIPMGFSGSFRKGSGSSTAAAGMSGLALNAITANYANDDLTDSCLYQITRCISSLTRRVPRSTGTLYGFFYSIGGICKKDGGRSKGGQAVNEALSKEFLCCPGWRDPQCLLGAVGNMRSGGKECASFYGLTDCGDNGTPPGSSTCGKYLHPLTGSLYNSVAPQFVDTYISWMVYLSYKLHEGLQRLLEEFKKIQCTKENGCTGKGGQGSCETKGCKKTTHGTVECCCDNIVKCAGVYGLFYRYGFSFLSPVTLTGNETGASDGSGSGKRNCQNFYTQLEKVIKGTPFRDLFTQIRKFIYTTRLPFGLYVTAFWLIVLLYLLWSMTYNLDLLHLRSHWRSPRSYLVPLQRILADGSRKGFCTLGYFQEANGDRLLSQGVSDVYL
;
A
#
# COMPACT_ATOMS: atom_id res chain seq x y z
N MET A 1 2.20 -27.30 4.52
CA MET A 1 2.61 -26.10 3.78
C MET A 1 3.38 -26.57 2.54
N SER A 2 2.89 -26.24 1.34
CA SER A 2 3.59 -26.56 0.09
C SER A 2 4.89 -25.75 -0.02
N VAL A 3 5.85 -26.19 -0.84
CA VAL A 3 7.11 -25.45 -1.07
C VAL A 3 6.83 -24.01 -1.50
N THR A 4 5.83 -23.80 -2.36
CA THR A 4 5.42 -22.48 -2.84
C THR A 4 4.86 -21.60 -1.72
N GLU A 5 4.03 -22.15 -0.83
CA GLU A 5 3.52 -21.43 0.34
C GLU A 5 4.66 -21.01 1.28
N SER A 6 5.67 -21.88 1.46
CA SER A 6 6.86 -21.56 2.26
C SER A 6 7.62 -20.36 1.70
N TYR A 7 7.77 -20.25 0.38
CA TYR A 7 8.42 -19.10 -0.26
C TYR A 7 7.63 -17.80 -0.07
N TYR A 8 6.30 -17.85 -0.18
CA TYR A 8 5.47 -16.67 0.08
C TYR A 8 5.53 -16.23 1.53
N LEU A 9 5.50 -17.17 2.48
CA LEU A 9 5.65 -16.87 3.90
C LEU A 9 7.02 -16.24 4.19
N LEU A 10 8.09 -16.87 3.69
CA LEU A 10 9.46 -16.36 3.84
C LEU A 10 9.57 -14.93 3.30
N GLN A 11 9.01 -14.68 2.12
CA GLN A 11 8.99 -13.35 1.53
C GLN A 11 8.21 -12.34 2.39
N ASP A 12 7.05 -12.73 2.89
CA ASP A 12 6.22 -11.88 3.74
C ASP A 12 6.98 -11.48 5.02
N CYS A 13 7.69 -12.43 5.65
CA CYS A 13 8.57 -12.16 6.78
C CYS A 13 9.77 -11.25 6.43
N LEU A 14 10.45 -11.49 5.31
CA LEU A 14 11.62 -10.72 4.90
C LEU A 14 11.29 -9.26 4.58
N VAL A 15 10.18 -9.02 3.87
CA VAL A 15 9.74 -7.65 3.56
C VAL A 15 9.31 -6.93 4.83
N ALA A 16 8.63 -7.61 5.76
CA ALA A 16 8.27 -7.02 7.05
C ALA A 16 9.50 -6.64 7.88
N LEU A 17 10.50 -7.53 7.95
CA LEU A 17 11.75 -7.27 8.65
C LEU A 17 12.51 -6.12 7.98
N TYR A 18 12.61 -6.12 6.65
CA TYR A 18 13.25 -5.05 5.89
C TYR A 18 12.54 -3.71 6.15
N TYR A 19 11.21 -3.70 6.17
CA TYR A 19 10.40 -2.51 6.43
C TYR A 19 10.75 -1.85 7.77
N GLN A 20 10.75 -2.64 8.86
CA GLN A 20 11.05 -2.16 10.20
C GLN A 20 12.51 -1.69 10.33
N LEU A 21 13.46 -2.52 9.86
CA LEU A 21 14.89 -2.21 9.99
C LEU A 21 15.30 -1.02 9.12
N TYR A 22 14.73 -0.88 7.92
CA TYR A 22 15.00 0.26 7.06
C TYR A 22 14.43 1.55 7.67
N PHE A 23 13.22 1.52 8.24
CA PHE A 23 12.68 2.65 8.97
C PHE A 23 13.55 3.06 10.17
N LEU A 24 13.94 2.07 10.99
CA LEU A 24 14.80 2.28 12.15
C LEU A 24 16.14 2.89 11.74
N LYS A 25 16.77 2.34 10.70
CA LYS A 25 17.99 2.88 10.11
C LYS A 25 17.79 4.34 9.69
N GLN A 26 16.74 4.65 8.93
CA GLN A 26 16.47 6.03 8.49
C GLN A 26 16.33 6.98 9.70
N GLN A 27 15.57 6.60 10.72
CA GLN A 27 15.42 7.40 11.93
C GLN A 27 16.73 7.57 12.71
N CYS A 28 17.54 6.53 12.80
CA CYS A 28 18.85 6.58 13.45
C CYS A 28 19.94 7.27 12.62
N ASN A 29 19.72 7.43 11.30
CA ASN A 29 20.64 8.12 10.40
C ASN A 29 20.50 9.64 10.44
N TRP A 30 19.31 10.15 10.75
CA TRP A 30 19.09 11.60 10.89
C TRP A 30 19.85 12.15 12.10
N LYS A 31 21.08 12.58 11.84
CA LYS A 31 21.92 13.30 12.79
C LYS A 31 21.30 14.67 13.06
N ARG A 32 21.35 15.11 14.32
CA ARG A 32 20.94 16.42 14.82
C ARG A 32 21.87 17.53 14.32
N GLN A 33 22.03 17.67 13.00
CA GLN A 33 23.08 18.51 12.42
C GLN A 33 22.71 20.01 12.36
N ASP A 34 21.69 20.47 13.10
CA ASP A 34 21.36 21.88 13.21
C ASP A 34 21.69 22.48 14.58
N THR A 35 22.31 23.67 14.53
CA THR A 35 22.62 24.56 15.66
C THR A 35 21.38 25.09 16.38
N SER A 36 20.18 24.83 15.84
CA SER A 36 18.88 25.14 16.44
C SER A 36 18.40 24.08 17.43
N GLY A 37 19.06 22.91 17.46
CA GLY A 37 18.80 21.85 18.42
C GLY A 37 17.35 21.41 18.45
N ASP A 38 16.85 20.93 17.31
CA ASP A 38 15.58 20.23 17.23
C ASP A 38 15.85 18.74 16.87
N GLY A 39 15.22 17.81 17.59
CA GLY A 39 15.46 16.37 17.42
C GLY A 39 14.48 15.75 16.43
N PHE A 40 14.88 15.65 15.18
CA PHE A 40 14.07 15.02 14.12
C PHE A 40 14.43 13.55 13.85
N GLY A 41 15.35 12.98 14.63
CA GLY A 41 15.83 11.61 14.49
C GLY A 41 16.29 11.01 15.80
N TRP A 42 16.64 9.73 15.76
CA TRP A 42 17.00 8.91 16.91
C TRP A 42 18.48 8.63 17.05
N ALA A 43 19.33 9.23 16.18
CA ALA A 43 20.78 9.03 16.18
C ALA A 43 21.42 9.12 17.59
N PHE A 44 20.94 10.04 18.42
CA PHE A 44 21.48 10.27 19.76
C PHE A 44 20.59 9.76 20.90
N CYS A 45 19.43 9.17 20.58
CA CYS A 45 18.59 8.54 21.59
C CYS A 45 19.28 7.29 22.11
N ARG A 46 19.22 7.07 23.43
CA ARG A 46 19.76 5.86 24.08
C ARG A 46 18.74 4.74 24.05
N TYR A 47 19.24 3.51 24.15
CA TYR A 47 18.44 2.30 24.36
C TYR A 47 19.22 1.31 25.24
N GLY A 48 18.53 0.43 25.96
CA GLY A 48 19.12 -0.55 26.88
C GLY A 48 18.39 -0.66 28.20
N ALA A 49 18.91 -1.49 29.12
CA ALA A 49 18.18 -1.91 30.32
C ALA A 49 17.96 -0.81 31.39
N ASP A 50 18.78 0.24 31.38
CA ASP A 50 18.65 1.42 32.24
C ASP A 50 17.91 2.58 31.55
N VAL A 51 17.40 2.39 30.33
CA VAL A 51 16.75 3.44 29.55
C VAL A 51 15.23 3.31 29.67
N ASN A 52 14.59 4.39 30.12
CA ASN A 52 13.14 4.48 30.19
C ASN A 52 12.55 4.67 28.78
N GLY A 53 11.74 3.71 28.31
CA GLY A 53 10.89 3.83 27.11
C GLY A 53 9.40 4.01 27.45
N ASP A 54 9.02 3.85 28.71
CA ASP A 54 7.64 3.91 29.17
C ASP A 54 7.07 5.33 29.09
N ARG A 55 5.77 5.42 28.80
CA ARG A 55 5.03 6.69 28.68
C ARG A 55 5.57 7.62 27.58
N CYS A 56 6.25 7.05 26.58
CA CYS A 56 6.63 7.81 25.39
C CYS A 56 5.38 8.25 24.62
N VAL A 57 5.16 9.56 24.55
CA VAL A 57 3.95 10.14 23.95
C VAL A 57 4.11 10.34 22.44
N SER A 58 5.35 10.48 21.96
CA SER A 58 5.66 10.80 20.56
C SER A 58 7.02 10.27 20.17
N TRP A 59 7.18 10.03 18.87
CA TRP A 59 8.46 9.67 18.26
C TRP A 59 9.51 10.80 18.33
N ILE A 60 9.08 12.03 18.61
CA ILE A 60 9.94 13.22 18.77
C ILE A 60 10.54 13.19 20.17
N CYS A 61 11.87 13.25 20.27
CA CYS A 61 12.53 13.21 21.58
C CYS A 61 12.34 14.53 22.35
N PRO A 62 11.78 14.52 23.58
CA PRO A 62 11.51 15.74 24.35
C PRO A 62 12.79 16.43 24.85
N GLN A 63 13.85 15.66 25.10
CA GLN A 63 15.18 16.14 25.51
C GLN A 63 16.00 16.70 24.34
N ALA A 64 15.37 16.82 23.16
CA ALA A 64 16.02 17.39 22.02
C ALA A 64 16.00 18.92 22.01
N LYS A 65 15.32 19.62 22.93
CA LYS A 65 15.39 21.09 22.99
C LYS A 65 16.81 21.54 23.35
N ALA A 66 17.51 22.22 22.44
CA ALA A 66 18.79 22.84 22.77
C ALA A 66 18.66 23.84 23.91
N ALA A 67 19.76 23.98 24.65
CA ALA A 67 20.02 25.13 25.49
C ALA A 67 19.67 26.41 24.73
N THR A 68 19.01 27.33 25.42
CA THR A 68 18.72 28.70 24.97
C THR A 68 19.91 29.31 24.23
N LYS A 69 19.62 30.18 23.26
CA LYS A 69 20.50 30.98 22.38
C LYS A 69 21.61 31.79 23.10
N ASN A 70 22.36 31.18 24.02
CA ASN A 70 23.57 31.75 24.55
C ASN A 70 24.70 31.25 23.65
N GLU A 71 25.16 32.19 22.84
CA GLU A 71 26.24 32.08 21.88
C GLU A 71 27.40 31.23 22.43
N GLY A 72 27.75 30.16 21.72
CA GLY A 72 28.98 29.40 21.97
C GLY A 72 28.84 27.99 22.55
N THR A 73 27.64 27.45 22.78
CA THR A 73 27.52 26.03 23.16
C THR A 73 27.97 25.13 22.01
N LYS A 74 29.15 24.51 22.18
CA LYS A 74 29.72 23.58 21.19
C LYS A 74 28.73 22.44 20.97
N TYR A 75 28.48 22.08 19.71
CA TYR A 75 27.64 20.94 19.29
C TYR A 75 27.84 19.69 20.18
N ASN A 76 29.08 19.40 20.56
CA ASN A 76 29.45 18.28 21.42
C ASN A 76 28.84 18.35 22.83
N GLN A 77 28.68 19.54 23.43
CA GLN A 77 28.06 19.70 24.75
C GLN A 77 26.55 19.46 24.71
N VAL A 78 25.87 19.96 23.67
CA VAL A 78 24.43 19.73 23.47
C VAL A 78 24.13 18.25 23.20
N LEU A 79 25.07 17.58 22.52
CA LEU A 79 25.08 16.15 22.30
C LEU A 79 25.31 15.34 23.59
N GLU A 80 26.33 15.69 24.37
CA GLU A 80 26.61 15.03 25.65
C GLU A 80 25.45 15.19 26.64
N ASN A 81 24.89 16.40 26.73
CA ASN A 81 23.75 16.68 27.61
C ASN A 81 22.51 15.88 27.20
N HIS A 82 22.23 15.77 25.89
CA HIS A 82 21.14 14.94 25.40
C HIS A 82 21.36 13.47 25.70
N THR A 83 22.57 12.96 25.47
CA THR A 83 22.90 11.55 25.72
C THR A 83 22.78 11.21 27.22
N LYS A 84 23.06 12.17 28.10
CA LYS A 84 22.86 12.01 29.55
C LYS A 84 21.39 12.09 29.97
N ALA A 85 20.59 12.95 29.33
CA ALA A 85 19.20 13.19 29.71
C ALA A 85 18.17 12.23 29.07
N CYS A 86 18.37 11.85 27.81
CA CYS A 86 17.44 11.03 27.03
C CYS A 86 17.31 9.61 27.62
N GLY A 87 16.09 9.23 28.00
CA GLY A 87 15.82 7.91 28.58
C GLY A 87 16.08 7.82 30.08
N GLN A 88 16.25 8.94 30.79
CA GLN A 88 16.38 8.98 32.25
C GLN A 88 15.09 9.48 32.92
N GLN A 89 14.82 8.94 34.12
CA GLN A 89 13.75 9.30 35.07
C GLN A 89 12.39 9.67 34.43
N SER A 90 12.20 10.92 34.04
CA SER A 90 10.96 11.53 33.54
C SER A 90 10.88 11.71 32.02
N SER A 91 11.94 11.34 31.28
CA SER A 91 11.98 11.50 29.82
C SER A 91 12.18 10.16 29.12
N ALA A 92 11.13 9.71 28.43
CA ALA A 92 11.17 8.49 27.65
C ALA A 92 12.04 8.68 26.39
N SER A 93 12.88 7.69 26.08
CA SER A 93 13.57 7.61 24.81
C SER A 93 12.62 7.05 23.74
N PRO A 94 12.33 7.79 22.66
CA PRO A 94 11.48 7.27 21.58
C PRO A 94 12.08 6.06 20.87
N LEU A 95 13.42 5.98 20.81
CA LEU A 95 14.13 4.82 20.27
C LEU A 95 13.88 3.57 21.13
N GLN A 96 14.01 3.71 22.45
CA GLN A 96 13.70 2.62 23.38
C GLN A 96 12.24 2.20 23.24
N ALA A 97 11.31 3.16 23.21
CA ALA A 97 9.88 2.89 23.07
C ALA A 97 9.53 2.21 21.74
N PHE A 98 10.24 2.51 20.65
CA PHE A 98 10.06 1.81 19.38
C PHE A 98 10.56 0.36 19.46
N LEU A 99 11.72 0.13 20.09
CA LEU A 99 12.29 -1.21 20.24
C LEU A 99 11.49 -2.10 21.22
N THR A 100 10.87 -1.50 22.24
CA THR A 100 10.02 -2.20 23.22
C THR A 100 8.53 -2.20 22.85
N ASP A 101 8.18 -1.72 21.65
CA ASP A 101 6.80 -1.68 21.12
C ASP A 101 5.82 -0.86 21.99
N CYS A 102 6.33 0.18 22.66
CA CYS A 102 5.58 1.11 23.49
C CYS A 102 5.27 2.44 22.76
N LEU A 103 5.78 2.64 21.54
CA LEU A 103 5.62 3.88 20.81
C LEU A 103 4.24 3.99 20.11
N PRO A 104 3.40 4.98 20.43
CA PRO A 104 2.08 5.12 19.83
C PRO A 104 2.16 5.43 18.33
N GLY A 105 1.30 4.78 17.55
CA GLY A 105 1.25 4.93 16.09
C GLY A 105 2.21 4.03 15.31
N PHE A 106 3.11 3.32 16.00
CA PHE A 106 4.06 2.37 15.41
C PHE A 106 3.80 0.92 15.85
N THR A 107 2.69 0.67 16.52
CA THR A 107 2.27 -0.65 17.01
C THR A 107 0.92 -1.04 16.42
N CYS A 108 0.65 -2.35 16.35
CA CYS A 108 -0.64 -2.87 15.93
C CYS A 108 -1.74 -2.44 16.92
N ARG A 109 -2.88 -1.96 16.42
CA ARG A 109 -4.02 -1.51 17.25
C ARG A 109 -4.61 -2.64 18.09
N GLU A 110 -4.70 -3.85 17.53
CA GLU A 110 -5.31 -4.99 18.22
C GLU A 110 -4.41 -5.57 19.32
N LEU A 111 -3.08 -5.40 19.23
CA LEU A 111 -2.18 -5.66 20.37
C LEU A 111 -2.45 -4.73 21.56
N LEU A 112 -3.03 -3.54 21.33
CA LEU A 112 -3.41 -2.59 22.38
C LEU A 112 -4.80 -2.89 22.96
N GLU A 113 -5.71 -3.43 22.15
CA GLU A 113 -7.12 -3.68 22.51
C GLU A 113 -7.38 -5.11 23.03
N GLY A 114 -6.61 -6.11 22.58
CA GLY A 114 -6.75 -7.55 22.90
C GLY A 114 -6.34 -8.00 24.30
N GLY A 115 -6.26 -7.07 25.26
CA GLY A 115 -6.06 -7.39 26.67
C GLY A 115 -4.62 -7.31 27.11
N THR A 116 -4.18 -6.10 27.46
CA THR A 116 -3.34 -5.84 28.65
C THR A 116 -3.18 -4.35 28.91
N THR A 117 -4.29 -3.72 29.28
CA THR A 117 -4.27 -2.38 29.90
C THR A 117 -3.57 -2.36 31.27
N ASN A 118 -3.18 -3.54 31.81
CA ASN A 118 -2.59 -3.69 33.16
C ASN A 118 -1.34 -4.61 33.27
N LYS A 119 -0.69 -5.04 32.17
CA LYS A 119 0.60 -5.75 32.29
C LYS A 119 1.78 -4.79 32.12
N LYS A 120 2.81 -4.99 32.94
CA LYS A 120 4.10 -4.28 32.85
C LYS A 120 4.69 -4.45 31.44
N GLU A 121 5.55 -3.50 31.03
CA GLU A 121 6.30 -3.40 29.75
C GLU A 121 6.87 -4.74 29.20
N TYR A 122 7.04 -5.75 30.06
CA TYR A 122 7.78 -6.99 29.82
C TYR A 122 6.92 -8.26 29.66
N ASP A 123 5.59 -8.15 29.59
CA ASP A 123 4.69 -9.32 29.52
C ASP A 123 3.67 -9.20 28.36
N LYS A 124 4.15 -8.64 27.23
CA LYS A 124 3.39 -8.55 25.97
C LYS A 124 3.39 -9.92 25.29
N CYS A 125 2.19 -10.48 25.06
CA CYS A 125 2.02 -11.64 24.20
C CYS A 125 2.04 -11.15 22.75
N TYR A 126 3.09 -11.53 22.01
CA TYR A 126 3.17 -11.20 20.60
C TYR A 126 2.34 -12.20 19.79
N MET A 127 1.53 -11.66 18.89
CA MET A 127 0.74 -12.43 17.93
C MET A 127 1.63 -13.02 16.84
N GLU A 128 1.15 -14.10 16.20
CA GLU A 128 1.88 -14.67 15.07
C GLU A 128 1.86 -13.73 13.87
N PHE A 129 2.90 -13.80 13.03
CA PHE A 129 3.02 -12.96 11.84
C PHE A 129 1.78 -13.03 10.92
N LEU A 130 1.18 -14.22 10.81
CA LEU A 130 0.01 -14.44 9.95
C LEU A 130 -1.24 -13.69 10.44
N GLU A 131 -1.37 -13.46 11.75
CA GLU A 131 -2.49 -12.73 12.33
C GLU A 131 -2.41 -11.24 11.97
N HIS A 132 -1.20 -10.67 11.93
CA HIS A 132 -0.97 -9.31 11.46
C HIS A 132 -1.42 -9.07 10.00
N ARG A 133 -1.52 -10.13 9.19
CA ARG A 133 -2.06 -10.05 7.83
C ARG A 133 -3.56 -9.73 7.82
N GLY A 134 -4.31 -10.25 8.80
CA GLY A 134 -5.75 -10.02 8.96
C GLY A 134 -6.08 -8.60 9.42
N HIS A 135 -5.20 -7.98 10.21
CA HIS A 135 -5.39 -6.64 10.76
C HIS A 135 -5.00 -5.52 9.79
N CYS A 136 -4.61 -5.84 8.56
CA CYS A 136 -4.09 -4.89 7.59
C CYS A 136 -5.22 -4.17 6.85
N PRO A 137 -5.53 -2.89 7.15
CA PRO A 137 -6.54 -2.16 6.41
C PRO A 137 -6.09 -1.97 4.95
N PRO A 138 -7.03 -1.85 4.00
CA PRO A 138 -6.69 -1.87 2.58
C PRO A 138 -5.78 -0.68 2.19
N GLY A 139 -4.56 -1.00 1.73
CA GLY A 139 -3.54 -0.04 1.32
C GLY A 139 -2.59 0.44 2.43
N GLN A 140 -2.76 -0.07 3.65
CA GLN A 140 -1.87 0.20 4.79
C GLN A 140 -0.96 -1.00 5.07
N TYR A 141 -0.01 -0.82 5.98
CA TYR A 141 0.86 -1.83 6.57
C TYR A 141 0.50 -1.95 8.04
N CYS A 142 0.31 -3.18 8.52
CA CYS A 142 0.14 -3.44 9.95
C CYS A 142 1.53 -3.43 10.61
N PRO A 143 1.80 -2.53 11.58
CA PRO A 143 3.05 -2.54 12.30
C PRO A 143 3.23 -3.86 13.04
N ILE A 144 4.30 -4.57 12.70
CA ILE A 144 4.74 -5.74 13.43
C ILE A 144 5.58 -5.23 14.62
N PRO A 145 5.50 -5.88 15.79
CA PRO A 145 6.34 -5.53 16.93
C PRO A 145 7.82 -5.87 16.66
N MET A 146 8.73 -5.07 17.23
CA MET A 146 10.18 -5.32 17.22
C MET A 146 10.60 -6.38 18.23
N GLY A 147 9.88 -6.51 19.35
CA GLY A 147 10.02 -7.64 20.28
C GLY A 147 11.16 -7.54 21.30
N PHE A 148 11.88 -6.42 21.41
CA PHE A 148 13.07 -6.32 22.28
C PHE A 148 12.76 -5.98 23.74
N SER A 149 11.49 -5.95 24.15
CA SER A 149 11.10 -5.64 25.54
C SER A 149 11.77 -6.58 26.56
N GLY A 150 11.80 -7.89 26.30
CA GLY A 150 12.45 -8.87 27.17
C GLY A 150 13.98 -8.74 27.24
N SER A 151 14.60 -8.30 26.14
CA SER A 151 16.06 -8.15 26.04
C SER A 151 16.59 -7.00 26.89
N PHE A 152 15.79 -5.97 27.13
CA PHE A 152 16.18 -4.81 27.94
C PHE A 152 15.69 -4.88 29.39
N ARG A 153 15.27 -6.04 29.87
CA ARG A 153 14.83 -6.21 31.26
C ARG A 153 16.02 -6.18 32.23
N LYS A 154 15.96 -5.33 33.26
CA LYS A 154 16.92 -5.34 34.38
C LYS A 154 16.94 -6.74 35.03
N GLY A 155 18.11 -7.38 35.03
CA GLY A 155 18.31 -8.73 35.59
C GLY A 155 18.09 -9.89 34.61
N SER A 156 17.71 -9.62 33.34
CA SER A 156 17.95 -10.58 32.26
C SER A 156 19.46 -10.74 32.11
N GLY A 157 19.98 -11.96 31.93
CA GLY A 157 21.43 -12.23 31.84
C GLY A 157 22.19 -11.46 30.74
N SER A 158 21.48 -10.69 29.91
CA SER A 158 22.01 -9.61 29.07
C SER A 158 22.06 -8.30 29.87
N SER A 159 23.06 -8.16 30.74
CA SER A 159 23.32 -6.95 31.53
C SER A 159 24.11 -5.89 30.75
N THR A 160 23.78 -5.67 29.48
CA THR A 160 24.44 -4.61 28.70
C THR A 160 23.86 -3.27 29.13
N ALA A 161 24.54 -2.61 30.09
CA ALA A 161 24.25 -1.23 30.44
C ALA A 161 24.22 -0.36 29.17
N ALA A 162 23.33 0.62 29.08
CA ALA A 162 23.20 1.48 27.89
C ALA A 162 24.39 2.44 27.69
N ALA A 163 25.52 2.21 28.38
CA ALA A 163 26.75 2.95 28.18
C ALA A 163 27.29 2.63 26.77
N GLY A 164 27.15 3.59 25.85
CA GLY A 164 27.55 3.45 24.44
C GLY A 164 26.43 3.00 23.49
N MET A 165 25.27 2.60 24.00
CA MET A 165 24.13 2.14 23.21
C MET A 165 23.27 3.34 22.76
N SER A 166 23.61 3.88 21.58
CA SER A 166 22.93 5.01 20.95
C SER A 166 22.39 4.65 19.56
N GLY A 167 21.41 5.41 19.07
CA GLY A 167 20.89 5.23 17.72
C GLY A 167 21.98 5.22 16.63
N LEU A 168 23.08 5.96 16.80
CA LEU A 168 24.23 5.94 15.90
C LEU A 168 24.87 4.56 15.78
N ALA A 169 25.09 3.88 16.92
CA ALA A 169 25.60 2.52 16.92
C ALA A 169 24.63 1.56 16.21
N LEU A 170 23.34 1.74 16.46
CA LEU A 170 22.29 0.95 15.82
C LEU A 170 22.18 1.23 14.32
N ASN A 171 22.39 2.47 13.88
CA ASN A 171 22.47 2.84 12.47
C ASN A 171 23.64 2.12 11.79
N ALA A 172 24.82 2.10 12.42
CA ALA A 172 25.97 1.39 11.86
C ALA A 172 25.71 -0.11 11.70
N ILE A 173 25.06 -0.74 12.68
CA ILE A 173 24.67 -2.16 12.60
C ILE A 173 23.62 -2.38 11.52
N THR A 174 22.53 -1.62 11.54
CA THR A 174 21.41 -1.79 10.59
C THR A 174 21.80 -1.42 9.15
N ALA A 175 22.76 -0.52 8.97
CA ALA A 175 23.32 -0.19 7.68
C ALA A 175 23.90 -1.42 6.97
N ASN A 176 24.57 -2.33 7.70
CA ASN A 176 25.14 -3.57 7.14
C ASN A 176 24.08 -4.55 6.61
N TYR A 177 22.81 -4.41 7.02
CA TYR A 177 21.72 -5.31 6.59
C TYR A 177 20.72 -4.65 5.63
N ALA A 178 20.46 -3.35 5.81
CA ALA A 178 19.36 -2.64 5.14
C ALA A 178 19.81 -1.59 4.10
N ASN A 179 21.11 -1.35 3.92
CA ASN A 179 21.61 -0.50 2.83
C ASN A 179 21.30 -1.11 1.46
N ASP A 180 20.90 -0.23 0.54
CA ASP A 180 20.63 -0.53 -0.85
C ASP A 180 21.89 -0.58 -1.73
N ASP A 181 22.99 -0.02 -1.24
CA ASP A 181 24.28 0.07 -1.94
C ASP A 181 25.24 -1.09 -1.61
N LEU A 182 24.82 -2.04 -0.77
CA LEU A 182 25.67 -3.17 -0.39
C LEU A 182 25.71 -4.24 -1.48
N THR A 183 26.93 -4.67 -1.82
CA THR A 183 27.18 -5.78 -2.76
C THR A 183 27.15 -7.15 -2.09
N ASP A 184 27.27 -7.19 -0.76
CA ASP A 184 27.31 -8.43 0.03
C ASP A 184 25.91 -8.98 0.35
N SER A 185 25.87 -10.23 0.86
CA SER A 185 24.66 -10.94 1.29
C SER A 185 23.96 -10.24 2.46
N CYS A 186 23.15 -9.24 2.16
CA CYS A 186 22.37 -8.46 3.11
C CYS A 186 20.87 -8.77 2.99
N LEU A 187 20.10 -8.37 4.01
CA LEU A 187 18.64 -8.55 4.04
C LEU A 187 17.98 -7.92 2.81
N TYR A 188 18.46 -6.74 2.39
CA TYR A 188 18.00 -6.09 1.17
C TYR A 188 18.16 -6.98 -0.07
N GLN A 189 19.35 -7.56 -0.27
CA GLN A 189 19.63 -8.38 -1.44
C GLN A 189 18.83 -9.69 -1.43
N ILE A 190 18.71 -10.35 -0.27
CA ILE A 190 17.90 -11.55 -0.11
C ILE A 190 16.42 -11.24 -0.40
N THR A 191 15.90 -10.14 0.15
CA THR A 191 14.51 -9.69 -0.08
C THR A 191 14.27 -9.40 -1.56
N ARG A 192 15.24 -8.80 -2.25
CA ARG A 192 15.18 -8.56 -3.70
C ARG A 192 15.16 -9.86 -4.50
N CYS A 193 16.08 -10.80 -4.23
CA CYS A 193 16.15 -12.08 -4.91
C CYS A 193 14.86 -12.89 -4.74
N ILE A 194 14.31 -12.95 -3.53
CA ILE A 194 13.05 -13.65 -3.29
C ILE A 194 11.89 -12.91 -3.95
N SER A 195 11.92 -11.57 -4.00
CA SER A 195 10.88 -10.78 -4.66
C SER A 195 10.86 -10.90 -6.18
N SER A 196 12.02 -11.11 -6.81
CA SER A 196 12.07 -11.43 -8.25
C SER A 196 11.54 -12.84 -8.53
N LEU A 197 11.84 -13.82 -7.68
CA LEU A 197 11.36 -15.20 -7.84
C LEU A 197 9.84 -15.34 -7.66
N THR A 198 9.30 -14.70 -6.62
CA THR A 198 7.88 -14.81 -6.23
C THR A 198 6.98 -13.82 -6.96
N ARG A 199 7.54 -12.82 -7.65
CA ARG A 199 6.82 -11.74 -8.35
C ARG A 199 5.77 -11.08 -7.45
N ARG A 200 6.18 -10.67 -6.25
CA ARG A 200 5.24 -10.10 -5.28
C ARG A 200 4.65 -8.78 -5.75
N VAL A 201 3.33 -8.79 -5.79
CA VAL A 201 2.51 -7.63 -6.09
C VAL A 201 2.69 -6.56 -4.98
N PRO A 202 2.92 -5.29 -5.33
CA PRO A 202 2.90 -4.19 -4.36
C PRO A 202 1.52 -4.11 -3.68
N ARG A 203 1.47 -4.17 -2.33
CA ARG A 203 0.19 -4.18 -1.57
C ARG A 203 -0.10 -2.87 -0.83
N SER A 204 0.93 -2.20 -0.30
CA SER A 204 0.77 -0.95 0.45
C SER A 204 0.85 0.27 -0.48
N THR A 205 0.27 1.39 -0.05
CA THR A 205 0.29 2.65 -0.81
C THR A 205 1.72 3.14 -1.06
N GLY A 206 2.61 3.05 -0.07
CA GLY A 206 4.02 3.44 -0.21
C GLY A 206 4.81 2.51 -1.12
N THR A 207 4.52 1.20 -1.10
CA THR A 207 5.13 0.25 -2.04
C THR A 207 4.68 0.53 -3.48
N LEU A 208 3.38 0.79 -3.68
CA LEU A 208 2.82 1.19 -4.98
C LEU A 208 3.45 2.49 -5.47
N TYR A 209 3.53 3.50 -4.61
CA TYR A 209 4.16 4.77 -4.90
C TYR A 209 5.62 4.57 -5.33
N GLY A 210 6.39 3.76 -4.59
CA GLY A 210 7.76 3.40 -4.93
C GLY A 210 7.86 2.75 -6.32
N PHE A 211 7.02 1.75 -6.61
CA PHE A 211 6.98 1.10 -7.92
C PHE A 211 6.72 2.10 -9.07
N PHE A 212 5.66 2.90 -8.97
CA PHE A 212 5.32 3.88 -10.02
C PHE A 212 6.37 5.00 -10.13
N TYR A 213 7.02 5.39 -9.03
CA TYR A 213 8.11 6.34 -9.05
C TYR A 213 9.36 5.79 -9.76
N SER A 214 9.71 4.52 -9.52
CA SER A 214 10.86 3.87 -10.15
C SER A 214 10.61 3.61 -11.64
N ILE A 215 9.48 3.00 -11.99
CA ILE A 215 9.06 2.76 -13.38
C ILE A 215 8.88 4.07 -14.16
N GLY A 216 8.26 5.09 -13.55
CA GLY A 216 8.10 6.40 -14.20
C GLY A 216 9.45 7.06 -14.52
N GLY A 217 10.51 6.75 -13.75
CA GLY A 217 11.87 7.15 -14.10
C GLY A 217 12.38 6.48 -15.37
N ILE A 218 12.06 5.20 -15.57
CA ILE A 218 12.50 4.40 -16.71
C ILE A 218 11.74 4.77 -17.99
N CYS A 219 10.44 5.01 -17.87
CA CYS A 219 9.57 5.33 -19.01
C CYS A 219 9.71 6.76 -19.55
N LYS A 220 10.51 7.61 -18.91
CA LYS A 220 10.75 8.99 -19.38
C LYS A 220 11.66 8.96 -20.61
N LYS A 221 11.40 9.84 -21.59
CA LYS A 221 12.18 9.96 -22.85
C LYS A 221 13.69 10.08 -22.63
N ASP A 222 14.13 10.71 -21.53
CA ASP A 222 15.55 10.86 -21.15
C ASP A 222 15.96 10.01 -19.93
N GLY A 223 15.06 9.16 -19.44
CA GLY A 223 15.12 8.55 -18.11
C GLY A 223 15.86 7.22 -18.00
N GLY A 224 16.05 6.53 -19.13
CA GLY A 224 16.93 5.37 -19.24
C GLY A 224 18.41 5.78 -19.33
N ARG A 225 18.95 6.49 -18.34
CA ARG A 225 20.40 6.82 -18.36
C ARG A 225 21.28 5.58 -18.14
N SER A 226 20.73 4.54 -17.49
CA SER A 226 21.41 3.25 -17.33
C SER A 226 21.02 2.29 -18.45
N LYS A 227 22.00 1.48 -18.90
CA LYS A 227 21.78 0.40 -19.89
C LYS A 227 20.62 -0.53 -19.51
N GLY A 228 20.47 -0.82 -18.22
CA GLY A 228 19.38 -1.65 -17.71
C GLY A 228 17.99 -0.99 -17.85
N GLY A 229 17.89 0.32 -17.60
CA GLY A 229 16.63 1.05 -17.78
C GLY A 229 16.18 1.10 -19.24
N GLN A 230 17.13 1.29 -20.18
CA GLN A 230 16.83 1.28 -21.62
C GLN A 230 16.29 -0.08 -22.07
N ALA A 231 16.97 -1.16 -21.69
CA ALA A 231 16.54 -2.52 -22.02
C ALA A 231 15.12 -2.84 -21.51
N VAL A 232 14.77 -2.35 -20.32
CA VAL A 232 13.41 -2.51 -19.76
C VAL A 232 12.38 -1.68 -20.54
N ASN A 233 12.70 -0.44 -20.92
CA ASN A 233 11.79 0.41 -21.69
C ASN A 233 11.53 -0.14 -23.11
N GLU A 234 12.56 -0.70 -23.74
CA GLU A 234 12.45 -1.38 -25.03
C GLU A 234 11.61 -2.66 -24.91
N ALA A 235 11.85 -3.47 -23.89
CA ALA A 235 11.06 -4.67 -23.61
C ALA A 235 9.58 -4.31 -23.32
N LEU A 236 9.32 -3.27 -22.53
CA LEU A 236 7.97 -2.73 -22.30
C LEU A 236 7.29 -2.33 -23.61
N SER A 237 8.00 -1.58 -24.45
CA SER A 237 7.45 -1.13 -25.73
C SER A 237 7.12 -2.31 -26.64
N LYS A 238 7.99 -3.34 -26.68
CA LYS A 238 7.79 -4.56 -27.46
C LYS A 238 6.57 -5.36 -26.97
N GLU A 239 6.46 -5.60 -25.67
CA GLU A 239 5.34 -6.34 -25.08
C GLU A 239 3.99 -5.61 -25.30
N PHE A 240 3.97 -4.28 -25.22
CA PHE A 240 2.77 -3.52 -25.54
C PHE A 240 2.36 -3.60 -27.02
N LEU A 241 3.32 -3.76 -27.95
CA LEU A 241 3.02 -3.96 -29.38
C LEU A 241 2.47 -5.35 -29.67
N CYS A 242 2.79 -6.35 -28.84
CA CYS A 242 2.20 -7.69 -28.93
C CYS A 242 0.72 -7.72 -28.52
N CYS A 243 0.21 -6.66 -27.88
CA CYS A 243 -1.19 -6.59 -27.45
C CYS A 243 -2.13 -6.28 -28.64
N PRO A 244 -3.20 -7.07 -28.84
CA PRO A 244 -4.08 -6.92 -30.00
C PRO A 244 -4.75 -5.53 -30.01
N GLY A 245 -4.66 -4.86 -31.17
CA GLY A 245 -5.27 -3.55 -31.43
C GLY A 245 -4.53 -2.34 -30.86
N TRP A 246 -3.53 -2.52 -29.98
CA TRP A 246 -2.78 -1.42 -29.39
C TRP A 246 -1.58 -1.04 -30.25
N ARG A 247 -1.51 0.23 -30.69
CA ARG A 247 -0.46 0.69 -31.63
C ARG A 247 0.50 1.74 -31.07
N ASP A 248 0.17 2.36 -29.93
CA ASP A 248 0.95 3.46 -29.37
C ASP A 248 1.41 3.19 -27.92
N PRO A 249 2.43 2.34 -27.68
CA PRO A 249 3.00 2.09 -26.34
C PRO A 249 3.45 3.38 -25.64
N GLN A 250 4.01 4.32 -26.41
CA GLN A 250 4.61 5.56 -25.90
C GLN A 250 3.60 6.50 -25.23
N CYS A 251 2.31 6.40 -25.57
CA CYS A 251 1.27 7.19 -24.90
C CYS A 251 1.10 6.77 -23.44
N LEU A 252 1.04 5.46 -23.18
CA LEU A 252 0.90 4.93 -21.82
C LEU A 252 2.21 5.04 -21.03
N LEU A 253 3.34 4.68 -21.64
CA LEU A 253 4.66 4.82 -21.03
C LEU A 253 4.98 6.28 -20.71
N GLY A 254 4.65 7.20 -21.62
CA GLY A 254 4.78 8.65 -21.39
C GLY A 254 3.88 9.14 -20.26
N ALA A 255 2.63 8.65 -20.16
CA ALA A 255 1.73 8.99 -19.05
C ALA A 255 2.29 8.50 -17.70
N VAL A 256 2.84 7.29 -17.65
CA VAL A 256 3.52 6.75 -16.46
C VAL A 256 4.79 7.55 -16.14
N GLY A 257 5.56 7.97 -17.14
CA GLY A 257 6.72 8.86 -16.95
C GLY A 257 6.34 10.23 -16.38
N ASN A 258 5.22 10.79 -16.83
CA ASN A 258 4.68 12.06 -16.35
C ASN A 258 4.20 12.00 -14.89
N MET A 259 3.86 10.82 -14.37
CA MET A 259 3.57 10.64 -12.94
C MET A 259 4.76 11.01 -12.07
N ARG A 260 5.99 10.69 -12.53
CA ARG A 260 7.20 11.02 -11.79
C ARG A 260 7.48 12.50 -11.84
N SER A 261 7.65 13.10 -13.02
CA SER A 261 8.20 14.47 -13.16
C SER A 261 7.30 15.43 -13.97
N GLY A 262 5.98 15.30 -13.84
CA GLY A 262 5.03 16.13 -14.58
C GLY A 262 5.16 17.62 -14.28
N GLY A 263 5.38 18.41 -15.35
CA GLY A 263 5.00 19.81 -15.54
C GLY A 263 5.52 20.89 -14.58
N LYS A 264 5.36 22.16 -14.98
CA LYS A 264 5.70 23.36 -14.18
C LYS A 264 4.85 23.51 -12.89
N GLU A 265 3.77 22.76 -12.76
CA GLU A 265 2.78 22.91 -11.67
C GLU A 265 3.07 22.04 -10.42
N CYS A 266 4.18 21.29 -10.40
CA CYS A 266 4.54 20.37 -9.32
C CYS A 266 3.42 19.37 -8.93
N ALA A 267 2.41 19.13 -9.77
CA ALA A 267 1.28 18.23 -9.50
C ALA A 267 1.60 16.74 -9.71
N SER A 268 2.89 16.40 -9.75
CA SER A 268 3.41 15.04 -9.92
C SER A 268 4.06 14.53 -8.63
N PHE A 269 4.45 13.25 -8.61
CA PHE A 269 5.18 12.66 -7.49
C PHE A 269 6.46 13.41 -7.15
N TYR A 270 7.10 14.04 -8.15
CA TYR A 270 8.25 14.90 -7.92
C TYR A 270 7.95 15.98 -6.88
N GLY A 271 6.77 16.62 -6.92
CA GLY A 271 6.42 17.66 -5.95
C GLY A 271 6.24 17.18 -4.50
N LEU A 272 6.16 15.86 -4.28
CA LEU A 272 6.12 15.23 -2.95
C LEU A 272 7.50 14.73 -2.49
N THR A 273 8.45 14.59 -3.40
CA THR A 273 9.81 14.11 -3.13
C THR A 273 10.85 15.20 -3.26
N ASP A 274 10.59 16.28 -3.99
CA ASP A 274 11.58 17.32 -4.27
C ASP A 274 10.90 18.60 -4.78
N CYS A 275 11.68 19.66 -4.84
CA CYS A 275 11.34 20.90 -5.53
C CYS A 275 12.57 21.31 -6.32
N GLY A 276 12.52 21.21 -7.66
CA GLY A 276 13.65 21.64 -8.49
C GLY A 276 13.61 23.14 -8.76
N ASP A 277 14.79 23.77 -8.77
CA ASP A 277 15.08 25.19 -9.09
C ASP A 277 14.68 25.64 -10.51
N ASN A 278 14.00 24.80 -11.30
CA ASN A 278 13.61 25.11 -12.67
C ASN A 278 12.32 25.95 -12.71
N GLY A 279 12.44 27.22 -12.31
CA GLY A 279 11.53 28.30 -12.69
C GLY A 279 10.21 28.40 -11.93
N THR A 280 10.01 27.65 -10.83
CA THR A 280 8.92 27.96 -9.90
C THR A 280 9.32 29.11 -8.99
N PRO A 281 8.56 30.22 -8.95
CA PRO A 281 8.92 31.36 -8.13
C PRO A 281 8.98 30.97 -6.64
N PRO A 282 10.04 31.36 -5.93
CA PRO A 282 10.21 31.09 -4.51
C PRO A 282 9.05 31.75 -3.75
N GLY A 283 8.25 30.94 -3.05
CA GLY A 283 7.12 31.40 -2.23
C GLY A 283 5.73 30.96 -2.67
N SER A 284 5.57 30.28 -3.82
CA SER A 284 4.26 29.81 -4.31
C SER A 284 4.09 28.27 -4.36
N SER A 285 5.18 27.51 -4.21
CA SER A 285 5.15 26.06 -4.37
C SER A 285 4.93 25.35 -3.04
N THR A 286 3.78 24.67 -2.92
CA THR A 286 3.44 23.76 -1.82
C THR A 286 4.31 22.49 -1.80
N CYS A 287 5.17 22.32 -2.81
CA CYS A 287 6.06 21.17 -2.96
C CYS A 287 7.09 21.08 -1.85
N GLY A 288 7.64 19.89 -1.63
CA GLY A 288 8.70 19.67 -0.65
C GLY A 288 9.12 18.21 -0.58
N LYS A 289 10.17 17.94 0.18
CA LYS A 289 10.74 16.60 0.41
C LYS A 289 9.93 15.82 1.46
N TYR A 290 8.64 15.62 1.21
CA TYR A 290 7.68 15.08 2.17
C TYR A 290 7.76 13.56 2.32
N LEU A 291 7.66 12.82 1.22
CA LEU A 291 7.43 11.37 1.25
C LEU A 291 8.62 10.60 0.68
N HIS A 292 9.08 9.61 1.44
CA HIS A 292 10.02 8.58 1.01
C HIS A 292 9.39 7.19 1.18
N PRO A 293 9.24 6.39 0.10
CA PRO A 293 8.68 5.05 0.22
C PRO A 293 9.67 4.09 0.90
N LEU A 294 9.29 3.52 2.05
CA LEU A 294 10.18 2.65 2.85
C LEU A 294 10.64 1.39 2.10
N THR A 295 9.75 0.80 1.29
CA THR A 295 10.06 -0.36 0.44
C THR A 295 10.30 0.03 -1.01
N GLY A 296 10.41 1.32 -1.34
CA GLY A 296 10.55 1.77 -2.72
C GLY A 296 11.87 1.32 -3.36
N SER A 297 12.93 1.23 -2.55
CA SER A 297 14.24 0.71 -2.95
C SER A 297 14.18 -0.67 -3.61
N LEU A 298 13.29 -1.55 -3.14
CA LEU A 298 13.10 -2.89 -3.71
C LEU A 298 12.67 -2.85 -5.19
N TYR A 299 12.04 -1.77 -5.63
CA TYR A 299 11.54 -1.59 -7.00
C TYR A 299 12.45 -0.69 -7.86
N ASN A 300 13.59 -0.24 -7.34
CA ASN A 300 14.56 0.52 -8.13
C ASN A 300 15.30 -0.35 -9.15
N SER A 301 15.28 -1.68 -8.97
CA SER A 301 15.91 -2.63 -9.87
C SER A 301 14.85 -3.53 -10.50
N VAL A 302 14.40 -3.14 -11.68
CA VAL A 302 13.46 -3.93 -12.50
C VAL A 302 14.21 -4.67 -13.59
N ALA A 303 13.76 -5.89 -13.90
CA ALA A 303 14.39 -6.75 -14.91
C ALA A 303 13.52 -6.86 -16.17
N PRO A 304 14.12 -6.88 -17.38
CA PRO A 304 13.35 -6.94 -18.63
C PRO A 304 12.56 -8.25 -18.79
N GLN A 305 12.91 -9.30 -18.04
CA GLN A 305 12.25 -10.61 -18.08
C GLN A 305 10.83 -10.61 -17.48
N PHE A 306 10.49 -9.64 -16.62
CA PHE A 306 9.22 -9.61 -15.88
C PHE A 306 8.30 -8.46 -16.34
N VAL A 307 8.49 -8.01 -17.57
CA VAL A 307 7.77 -6.88 -18.15
C VAL A 307 6.26 -7.15 -18.24
N ASP A 308 5.86 -8.38 -18.55
CA ASP A 308 4.47 -8.85 -18.52
C ASP A 308 3.75 -8.54 -17.19
N THR A 309 4.48 -8.77 -16.10
CA THR A 309 4.02 -8.58 -14.72
C THR A 309 3.95 -7.10 -14.40
N TYR A 310 4.95 -6.31 -14.82
CA TYR A 310 4.96 -4.87 -14.63
C TYR A 310 3.83 -4.18 -15.40
N ILE A 311 3.52 -4.61 -16.62
CA ILE A 311 2.38 -4.11 -17.40
C ILE A 311 1.08 -4.36 -16.63
N SER A 312 0.89 -5.58 -16.13
CA SER A 312 -0.27 -5.92 -15.32
C SER A 312 -0.38 -5.01 -14.08
N TRP A 313 0.74 -4.73 -13.41
CA TRP A 313 0.77 -3.83 -12.26
C TRP A 313 0.46 -2.37 -12.64
N MET A 314 1.02 -1.86 -13.74
CA MET A 314 0.73 -0.50 -14.22
C MET A 314 -0.76 -0.31 -14.52
N VAL A 315 -1.37 -1.28 -15.20
CA VAL A 315 -2.77 -1.24 -15.63
C VAL A 315 -3.71 -1.36 -14.42
N TYR A 316 -3.54 -2.39 -13.59
CA TYR A 316 -4.51 -2.73 -12.54
C TYR A 316 -4.25 -2.03 -11.20
N LEU A 317 -3.00 -1.70 -10.87
CA LEU A 317 -2.67 -1.11 -9.57
C LEU A 317 -2.65 0.41 -9.56
N SER A 318 -2.69 1.07 -10.73
CA SER A 318 -2.77 2.53 -10.83
C SER A 318 -3.97 3.10 -10.08
N TYR A 319 -5.14 2.46 -10.22
CA TYR A 319 -6.35 2.83 -9.50
C TYR A 319 -6.21 2.61 -7.99
N LYS A 320 -5.57 1.51 -7.59
CA LYS A 320 -5.30 1.21 -6.17
C LYS A 320 -4.34 2.21 -5.53
N LEU A 321 -3.34 2.69 -6.26
CA LEU A 321 -2.47 3.76 -5.79
C LEU A 321 -3.26 5.05 -5.55
N HIS A 322 -4.10 5.46 -6.50
CA HIS A 322 -4.92 6.65 -6.36
C HIS A 322 -5.90 6.54 -5.17
N GLU A 323 -6.59 5.40 -5.03
CA GLU A 323 -7.46 5.10 -3.88
C GLU A 323 -6.67 5.14 -2.55
N GLY A 324 -5.45 4.61 -2.54
CA GLY A 324 -4.56 4.63 -1.37
C GLY A 324 -4.15 6.04 -0.96
N LEU A 325 -3.79 6.90 -1.91
CA LEU A 325 -3.45 8.31 -1.65
C LEU A 325 -4.65 9.13 -1.21
N GLN A 326 -5.84 8.88 -1.77
CA GLN A 326 -7.09 9.50 -1.30
C GLN A 326 -7.38 9.14 0.15
N ARG A 327 -7.26 7.86 0.51
CA ARG A 327 -7.40 7.40 1.90
C ARG A 327 -6.36 8.02 2.83
N LEU A 328 -5.10 8.13 2.38
CA LEU A 328 -4.06 8.80 3.15
C LEU A 328 -4.46 10.25 3.46
N LEU A 329 -4.99 10.98 2.48
CA LEU A 329 -5.47 12.36 2.65
C LEU A 329 -6.68 12.43 3.61
N GLU A 330 -7.62 11.50 3.51
CA GLU A 330 -8.77 11.41 4.41
C GLU A 330 -8.38 11.11 5.86
N GLU A 331 -7.48 10.15 6.08
CA GLU A 331 -6.95 9.85 7.41
C GLU A 331 -6.08 10.99 7.94
N PHE A 332 -5.36 11.70 7.07
CA PHE A 332 -4.61 12.89 7.44
C PHE A 332 -5.53 13.98 8.01
N LYS A 333 -6.72 14.20 7.43
CA LYS A 333 -7.73 15.12 7.99
C LYS A 333 -8.20 14.71 9.38
N LYS A 334 -8.24 13.42 9.68
CA LYS A 334 -8.74 12.86 10.95
C LYS A 334 -7.72 12.92 12.09
N ILE A 335 -6.46 13.30 11.82
CA ILE A 335 -5.42 13.43 12.84
C ILE A 335 -5.87 14.43 13.92
N GLN A 336 -5.73 14.03 15.18
CA GLN A 336 -6.01 14.89 16.33
C GLN A 336 -4.70 15.42 16.90
N CYS A 337 -4.49 16.73 16.80
CA CYS A 337 -3.29 17.40 17.32
C CYS A 337 -3.49 17.81 18.79
N THR A 338 -3.56 16.83 19.68
CA THR A 338 -3.63 17.03 21.13
C THR A 338 -2.23 17.00 21.76
N LYS A 339 -2.10 17.54 22.98
CA LYS A 339 -0.87 17.38 23.77
C LYS A 339 -0.61 15.91 24.13
N GLU A 340 -1.67 15.12 24.31
CA GLU A 340 -1.63 13.68 24.56
C GLU A 340 -1.09 12.88 23.38
N ASN A 341 -1.18 13.42 22.16
CA ASN A 341 -0.54 12.84 20.98
C ASN A 341 0.86 13.41 20.75
N GLY A 342 1.39 14.21 21.68
CA GLY A 342 2.74 14.78 21.65
C GLY A 342 2.91 15.94 20.67
N CYS A 343 1.83 16.59 20.23
CA CYS A 343 1.91 17.80 19.42
C CYS A 343 2.09 19.03 20.30
N THR A 344 3.09 19.88 20.01
CA THR A 344 3.31 21.16 20.69
C THR A 344 3.01 22.32 19.75
N GLY A 345 2.21 23.29 20.21
CA GLY A 345 1.93 24.50 19.45
C GLY A 345 3.16 25.39 19.24
N LYS A 346 3.07 26.31 18.26
CA LYS A 346 4.08 27.35 17.99
C LYS A 346 4.48 28.06 19.30
N GLY A 347 5.76 28.01 19.65
CA GLY A 347 6.28 28.61 20.89
C GLY A 347 5.96 27.86 22.19
N GLY A 348 5.49 26.61 22.12
CA GLY A 348 5.19 25.78 23.30
C GLY A 348 3.88 26.14 24.02
N GLN A 349 3.07 27.05 23.47
CA GLN A 349 1.82 27.50 24.07
C GLN A 349 0.59 26.87 23.37
N GLY A 350 -0.25 26.20 24.16
CA GLY A 350 -1.60 25.74 23.77
C GLY A 350 -1.69 24.37 23.07
N SER A 351 -2.85 23.72 23.17
CA SER A 351 -3.25 22.57 22.34
C SER A 351 -3.78 23.08 20.99
N CYS A 352 -3.53 22.37 19.89
CA CYS A 352 -3.97 22.82 18.56
C CYS A 352 -5.50 22.89 18.41
N GLU A 353 -6.25 22.23 19.28
CA GLU A 353 -7.71 22.28 19.34
C GLU A 353 -8.24 23.71 19.54
N THR A 354 -7.56 24.49 20.37
CA THR A 354 -7.94 25.89 20.67
C THR A 354 -7.78 26.82 19.47
N LYS A 355 -6.95 26.45 18.48
CA LYS A 355 -6.68 27.22 17.25
C LYS A 355 -7.40 26.67 16.02
N GLY A 356 -8.42 25.81 16.20
CA GLY A 356 -9.30 25.36 15.11
C GLY A 356 -8.88 24.06 14.39
N CYS A 357 -7.75 23.45 14.76
CA CYS A 357 -7.37 22.12 14.29
C CYS A 357 -8.11 21.05 15.11
N LYS A 358 -9.33 20.70 14.68
CA LYS A 358 -10.18 19.68 15.30
C LYS A 358 -10.06 18.36 14.56
N LYS A 359 -10.56 17.28 15.18
CA LYS A 359 -10.79 15.99 14.51
C LYS A 359 -11.58 16.28 13.21
N THR A 360 -11.01 15.93 12.05
CA THR A 360 -11.51 16.17 10.66
C THR A 360 -11.04 17.43 9.92
N THR A 361 -10.39 18.40 10.57
CA THR A 361 -9.94 19.64 9.91
C THR A 361 -8.42 19.76 9.75
N HIS A 362 -7.66 18.73 10.13
CA HIS A 362 -6.19 18.76 10.05
C HIS A 362 -5.71 18.96 8.61
N GLY A 363 -4.82 19.93 8.39
CA GLY A 363 -4.28 20.28 7.07
C GLY A 363 -5.17 21.19 6.22
N THR A 364 -6.49 21.23 6.47
CA THR A 364 -7.39 22.19 5.80
C THR A 364 -7.33 23.58 6.43
N VAL A 365 -7.12 23.62 7.75
CA VAL A 365 -6.86 24.83 8.53
C VAL A 365 -5.37 24.86 8.89
N GLU A 366 -4.79 26.05 9.05
CA GLU A 366 -3.40 26.19 9.48
C GLU A 366 -3.20 25.49 10.84
N CYS A 367 -2.39 24.44 10.84
CA CYS A 367 -2.10 23.69 12.05
C CYS A 367 -1.22 24.53 13.00
N CYS A 368 -1.43 24.36 14.30
CA CYS A 368 -0.66 25.10 15.30
C CYS A 368 0.78 24.60 15.48
N CYS A 369 1.15 23.46 14.91
CA CYS A 369 2.50 22.92 14.97
C CYS A 369 3.50 23.83 14.24
N ASP A 370 4.76 23.88 14.70
CA ASP A 370 5.78 24.68 14.04
C ASP A 370 5.97 24.27 12.57
N ASN A 371 6.08 22.97 12.31
CA ASN A 371 6.26 22.40 10.98
C ASN A 371 5.61 20.99 10.93
N ILE A 372 5.54 20.38 9.75
CA ILE A 372 4.95 19.04 9.58
C ILE A 372 5.70 17.96 10.38
N VAL A 373 7.02 18.10 10.51
CA VAL A 373 7.89 17.13 11.19
C VAL A 373 7.66 17.15 12.71
N LYS A 374 7.36 18.31 13.31
CA LYS A 374 7.02 18.43 14.74
C LYS A 374 5.58 18.01 15.04
N CYS A 375 4.80 17.65 14.03
CA CYS A 375 3.46 17.11 14.22
C CYS A 375 3.55 15.59 14.48
N ALA A 376 3.61 15.22 15.75
CA ALA A 376 3.78 13.84 16.20
C ALA A 376 2.84 12.82 15.52
N GLY A 377 1.56 13.18 15.35
CA GLY A 377 0.56 12.30 14.74
C GLY A 377 0.75 12.01 13.24
N VAL A 378 1.52 12.82 12.52
CA VAL A 378 1.71 12.66 11.06
C VAL A 378 2.61 11.46 10.75
N TYR A 379 3.66 11.26 11.54
CA TYR A 379 4.67 10.26 11.19
C TYR A 379 4.19 8.83 11.39
N GLY A 380 3.39 8.57 12.42
CA GLY A 380 2.73 7.27 12.60
C GLY A 380 1.76 6.96 11.44
N LEU A 381 1.05 7.96 10.92
CA LEU A 381 0.23 7.77 9.72
C LEU A 381 1.07 7.43 8.48
N PHE A 382 2.16 8.15 8.25
CA PHE A 382 3.06 7.87 7.13
C PHE A 382 3.64 6.46 7.23
N TYR A 383 4.09 6.06 8.41
CA TYR A 383 4.58 4.71 8.68
C TYR A 383 3.52 3.63 8.48
N ARG A 384 2.24 3.90 8.72
CA ARG A 384 1.17 2.95 8.38
C ARG A 384 0.90 2.85 6.88
N TYR A 385 1.18 3.90 6.12
CA TYR A 385 0.94 3.89 4.66
C TYR A 385 2.16 3.45 3.84
N GLY A 386 3.32 3.19 4.44
CA GLY A 386 4.52 2.80 3.69
C GLY A 386 5.55 3.91 3.49
N PHE A 387 5.41 5.04 4.19
CA PHE A 387 6.21 6.24 3.98
C PHE A 387 7.03 6.64 5.21
N SER A 388 8.20 7.24 4.95
CA SER A 388 8.94 8.05 5.90
C SER A 388 9.11 9.47 5.36
N PHE A 389 9.64 10.38 6.18
CA PHE A 389 10.05 11.69 5.67
C PHE A 389 11.30 11.51 4.80
N LEU A 390 11.33 12.16 3.63
CA LEU A 390 12.49 12.10 2.76
C LEU A 390 13.65 12.94 3.29
N SER A 391 13.36 14.17 3.74
CA SER A 391 14.37 14.98 4.43
C SER A 391 13.72 15.87 5.49
N PRO A 392 13.71 15.43 6.77
CA PRO A 392 13.18 16.20 7.88
C PRO A 392 13.82 17.58 8.02
N VAL A 393 15.12 17.70 7.74
CA VAL A 393 15.91 18.94 7.89
C VAL A 393 15.44 20.01 6.91
N THR A 394 15.16 19.63 5.66
CA THR A 394 14.68 20.58 4.64
C THR A 394 13.28 21.10 4.96
N LEU A 395 12.40 20.21 5.46
CA LEU A 395 11.03 20.55 5.83
C LEU A 395 10.92 21.50 7.03
N THR A 396 11.96 21.57 7.87
CA THR A 396 11.97 22.45 9.05
C THR A 396 12.47 23.86 8.71
N GLY A 397 13.06 24.04 7.52
CA GLY A 397 13.59 25.32 7.03
C GLY A 397 15.03 25.61 7.44
N ASN A 398 15.75 24.63 8.00
CA ASN A 398 17.11 24.78 8.50
C ASN A 398 18.18 24.26 7.51
N GLU A 399 18.02 24.56 6.21
CA GLU A 399 18.98 24.09 5.21
C GLU A 399 20.32 24.82 5.35
N THR A 400 21.41 24.06 5.50
CA THR A 400 22.79 24.54 5.44
C THR A 400 23.12 24.95 3.99
N GLY A 401 22.81 26.19 3.61
CA GLY A 401 23.06 26.71 2.27
C GLY A 401 22.10 27.78 1.78
N ALA A 402 21.01 28.06 2.50
CA ALA A 402 20.13 29.19 2.17
C ALA A 402 20.84 30.51 2.57
N SER A 403 21.39 31.21 1.57
CA SER A 403 22.13 32.46 1.74
C SER A 403 21.27 33.66 2.16
N ASP A 404 19.95 33.51 2.23
CA ASP A 404 19.04 34.55 2.66
C ASP A 404 18.19 34.03 3.82
N GLY A 405 18.19 34.75 4.95
CA GLY A 405 17.42 34.46 6.18
C GLY A 405 15.89 34.48 6.04
N SER A 406 15.38 34.28 4.83
CA SER A 406 14.00 33.95 4.52
C SER A 406 13.78 32.46 4.80
N GLY A 407 12.85 32.12 5.70
CA GLY A 407 12.45 30.73 6.02
C GLY A 407 11.74 29.99 4.87
N SER A 408 12.25 30.12 3.64
CA SER A 408 11.66 29.72 2.35
C SER A 408 11.49 28.20 2.19
N GLY A 409 12.19 27.39 3.00
CA GLY A 409 12.10 25.92 3.00
C GLY A 409 11.10 25.33 3.99
N LYS A 410 10.59 26.10 4.97
CA LYS A 410 9.74 25.56 6.03
C LYS A 410 8.38 25.09 5.49
N ARG A 411 7.98 23.86 5.82
CA ARG A 411 6.70 23.29 5.37
C ARG A 411 5.76 22.94 6.53
N ASN A 412 4.53 23.43 6.42
CA ASN A 412 3.44 23.18 7.38
C ASN A 412 2.56 22.00 6.92
N CYS A 413 1.74 21.46 7.83
CA CYS A 413 0.76 20.41 7.50
C CYS A 413 -0.19 20.81 6.37
N GLN A 414 -0.55 22.10 6.28
CA GLN A 414 -1.42 22.63 5.21
C GLN A 414 -0.74 22.61 3.83
N ASN A 415 0.57 22.86 3.77
CA ASN A 415 1.33 22.81 2.52
C ASN A 415 1.37 21.37 1.99
N PHE A 416 1.57 20.39 2.88
CA PHE A 416 1.48 18.97 2.49
C PHE A 416 0.07 18.58 2.02
N TYR A 417 -0.97 18.97 2.77
CA TYR A 417 -2.35 18.66 2.42
C TYR A 417 -2.71 19.18 1.02
N THR A 418 -2.43 20.46 0.77
CA THR A 418 -2.68 21.10 -0.53
C THR A 418 -1.84 20.48 -1.64
N GLN A 419 -0.59 20.13 -1.37
CA GLN A 419 0.27 19.46 -2.34
C GLN A 419 -0.25 18.06 -2.70
N LEU A 420 -0.65 17.27 -1.71
CA LEU A 420 -1.20 15.93 -1.94
C LEU A 420 -2.53 16.00 -2.69
N GLU A 421 -3.39 16.96 -2.35
CA GLU A 421 -4.65 17.20 -3.06
C GLU A 421 -4.41 17.58 -4.53
N LYS A 422 -3.42 18.44 -4.79
CA LYS A 422 -3.00 18.81 -6.15
C LYS A 422 -2.50 17.59 -6.93
N VAL A 423 -1.73 16.71 -6.31
CA VAL A 423 -1.24 15.49 -6.97
C VAL A 423 -2.39 14.54 -7.30
N ILE A 424 -3.32 14.32 -6.38
CA ILE A 424 -4.49 13.44 -6.58
C ILE A 424 -5.40 13.97 -7.69
N LYS A 425 -5.70 15.27 -7.68
CA LYS A 425 -6.55 15.93 -8.70
C LYS A 425 -5.78 16.31 -9.98
N GLY A 426 -4.47 16.06 -9.99
CA GLY A 426 -3.56 16.54 -11.02
C GLY A 426 -3.82 15.90 -12.38
N THR A 427 -3.34 16.58 -13.42
CA THR A 427 -3.34 16.06 -14.79
C THR A 427 -2.64 14.70 -14.94
N PRO A 428 -1.55 14.35 -14.21
CA PRO A 428 -0.87 13.07 -14.42
C PRO A 428 -1.76 11.84 -14.19
N PHE A 429 -2.55 11.81 -13.10
CA PHE A 429 -3.47 10.69 -12.84
C PHE A 429 -4.60 10.62 -13.88
N ARG A 430 -5.15 11.78 -14.28
CA ARG A 430 -6.21 11.83 -15.29
C ARG A 430 -5.72 11.29 -16.63
N ASP A 431 -4.54 11.71 -17.05
CA ASP A 431 -3.94 11.29 -18.31
C ASP A 431 -3.59 9.80 -18.27
N LEU A 432 -3.02 9.32 -17.15
CA LEU A 432 -2.75 7.90 -16.92
C LEU A 432 -4.03 7.05 -17.02
N PHE A 433 -5.10 7.43 -16.31
CA PHE A 433 -6.37 6.69 -16.37
C PHE A 433 -7.02 6.73 -17.75
N THR A 434 -6.88 7.84 -18.47
CA THR A 434 -7.38 7.94 -19.85
C THR A 434 -6.65 6.95 -20.75
N GLN A 435 -5.32 6.88 -20.67
CA GLN A 435 -4.54 5.93 -21.46
C GLN A 435 -4.81 4.48 -21.06
N ILE A 436 -4.94 4.18 -19.76
CA ILE A 436 -5.27 2.84 -19.27
C ILE A 436 -6.66 2.40 -19.73
N ARG A 437 -7.67 3.28 -19.67
CA ARG A 437 -9.02 2.97 -20.17
C ARG A 437 -8.99 2.70 -21.67
N LYS A 438 -8.27 3.52 -22.44
CA LYS A 438 -8.08 3.29 -23.88
C LYS A 438 -7.41 1.95 -24.15
N PHE A 439 -6.38 1.60 -23.36
CA PHE A 439 -5.68 0.32 -23.47
C PHE A 439 -6.61 -0.86 -23.19
N ILE A 440 -7.28 -0.87 -22.04
CA ILE A 440 -8.21 -1.94 -21.66
C ILE A 440 -9.34 -2.08 -22.68
N TYR A 441 -9.90 -0.96 -23.15
CA TYR A 441 -10.98 -0.97 -24.14
C TYR A 441 -10.53 -1.61 -25.45
N THR A 442 -9.41 -1.14 -26.02
CA THR A 442 -8.89 -1.62 -27.30
C THR A 442 -8.53 -3.11 -27.24
N THR A 443 -7.89 -3.56 -26.16
CA THR A 443 -7.50 -4.97 -26.00
C THR A 443 -8.71 -5.88 -25.78
N ARG A 444 -9.78 -5.40 -25.12
CA ARG A 444 -10.99 -6.21 -24.86
C ARG A 444 -12.05 -6.13 -25.96
N LEU A 445 -12.00 -5.14 -26.84
CA LEU A 445 -12.94 -4.97 -27.95
C LEU A 445 -13.14 -6.24 -28.79
N PRO A 446 -12.10 -6.95 -29.27
CA PRO A 446 -12.30 -8.16 -30.07
C PRO A 446 -13.02 -9.27 -29.28
N PHE A 447 -12.71 -9.42 -28.00
CA PHE A 447 -13.39 -10.38 -27.12
C PHE A 447 -14.86 -9.99 -26.90
N GLY A 448 -15.13 -8.70 -26.67
CA GLY A 448 -16.51 -8.19 -26.56
C GLY A 448 -17.33 -8.48 -27.81
N LEU A 449 -16.77 -8.21 -28.99
CA LEU A 449 -17.42 -8.50 -30.27
C LEU A 449 -17.68 -10.01 -30.45
N TYR A 450 -16.70 -10.86 -30.13
CA TYR A 450 -16.86 -12.31 -30.18
C TYR A 450 -17.98 -12.81 -29.28
N VAL A 451 -18.02 -12.38 -28.02
CA VAL A 451 -19.08 -12.76 -27.07
C VAL A 451 -20.44 -12.27 -27.55
N THR A 452 -20.54 -11.03 -28.04
CA THR A 452 -21.82 -10.53 -28.59
C THR A 452 -22.28 -11.31 -29.81
N ALA A 453 -21.38 -11.65 -30.75
CA ALA A 453 -21.71 -12.44 -31.92
C ALA A 453 -22.13 -13.86 -31.54
N PHE A 454 -21.43 -14.48 -30.58
CA PHE A 454 -21.79 -15.79 -30.04
C PHE A 454 -23.22 -15.79 -29.48
N TRP A 455 -23.57 -14.82 -28.62
CA TRP A 455 -24.92 -14.73 -28.07
C TRP A 455 -25.98 -14.42 -29.13
N LEU A 456 -25.67 -13.61 -30.14
CA LEU A 456 -26.58 -13.39 -31.28
C LEU A 456 -26.85 -14.70 -32.03
N ILE A 457 -25.84 -15.53 -32.27
CA ILE A 457 -26.01 -16.84 -32.92
C ILE A 457 -26.87 -17.77 -32.06
N VAL A 458 -26.64 -17.82 -30.74
CA VAL A 458 -27.47 -18.62 -29.82
C VAL A 458 -28.92 -18.16 -29.85
N LEU A 459 -29.17 -16.84 -29.80
CA LEU A 459 -30.53 -16.29 -29.87
C LEU A 459 -31.20 -16.61 -31.21
N LEU A 460 -30.48 -16.48 -32.33
CA LEU A 460 -30.98 -16.85 -33.66
C LEU A 460 -31.33 -18.34 -33.73
N TYR A 461 -30.49 -19.22 -33.19
CA TYR A 461 -30.77 -20.65 -33.13
C TYR A 461 -32.02 -20.97 -32.30
N LEU A 462 -32.19 -20.33 -31.14
CA LEU A 462 -33.37 -20.51 -30.30
C LEU A 462 -34.65 -20.00 -30.99
N LEU A 463 -34.59 -18.83 -31.63
CA LEU A 463 -35.71 -18.30 -32.42
C LEU A 463 -36.07 -19.21 -33.60
N TRP A 464 -35.05 -19.74 -34.29
CA TRP A 464 -35.25 -20.71 -35.38
C TRP A 464 -35.88 -22.01 -34.88
N SER A 465 -35.44 -22.56 -33.75
CA SER A 465 -36.03 -23.75 -33.15
C SER A 465 -37.49 -23.53 -32.73
N MET A 466 -37.82 -22.35 -32.17
CA MET A 466 -39.19 -22.02 -31.78
C MET A 466 -40.10 -21.84 -33.00
N THR A 467 -39.65 -21.13 -34.04
CA THR A 467 -40.42 -20.92 -35.28
C THR A 467 -40.60 -22.21 -36.07
N TYR A 468 -39.55 -23.02 -36.23
CA TYR A 468 -39.63 -24.31 -36.92
C TYR A 468 -40.62 -25.28 -36.23
N ASN A 469 -40.64 -25.33 -34.90
CA ASN A 469 -41.61 -26.15 -34.18
C ASN A 469 -43.04 -25.58 -34.23
N LEU A 470 -43.21 -24.26 -34.18
CA LEU A 470 -44.55 -23.64 -34.33
C LEU A 470 -45.10 -23.87 -35.73
N ASP A 471 -44.27 -23.71 -36.76
CA ASP A 471 -44.63 -23.95 -38.16
C ASP A 471 -44.91 -25.42 -38.43
N LEU A 472 -44.13 -26.36 -37.85
CA LEU A 472 -44.44 -27.79 -37.93
C LEU A 472 -45.76 -28.13 -37.24
N LEU A 473 -46.06 -27.55 -36.07
CA LEU A 473 -47.33 -27.76 -35.38
C LEU A 473 -48.51 -27.15 -36.15
N HIS A 474 -48.32 -25.97 -36.75
CA HIS A 474 -49.33 -25.26 -37.54
C HIS A 474 -49.58 -25.92 -38.90
N LEU A 475 -48.53 -26.38 -39.60
CA LEU A 475 -48.66 -27.17 -40.83
C LEU A 475 -49.26 -28.55 -40.53
N ARG A 476 -48.89 -29.19 -39.42
CA ARG A 476 -49.44 -30.51 -39.03
C ARG A 476 -50.90 -30.42 -38.54
N SER A 477 -51.33 -29.29 -37.97
CA SER A 477 -52.74 -29.07 -37.65
C SER A 477 -53.59 -28.90 -38.91
N HIS A 478 -53.09 -28.21 -39.94
CA HIS A 478 -53.77 -28.07 -41.23
C HIS A 478 -53.66 -29.31 -42.13
N TRP A 479 -52.59 -30.10 -42.02
CA TRP A 479 -52.41 -31.36 -42.74
C TRP A 479 -53.10 -32.56 -42.06
N ARG A 480 -53.53 -32.43 -40.80
CA ARG A 480 -54.61 -33.27 -40.29
C ARG A 480 -55.88 -32.86 -41.02
N SER A 481 -56.18 -33.63 -42.05
CA SER A 481 -57.36 -33.56 -42.89
C SER A 481 -58.63 -33.16 -42.10
N PRO A 482 -59.61 -32.52 -42.75
CA PRO A 482 -60.97 -32.33 -42.24
C PRO A 482 -61.74 -33.67 -42.11
N ARG A 483 -61.20 -34.64 -41.36
CA ARG A 483 -61.85 -35.91 -41.03
C ARG A 483 -62.40 -35.93 -39.60
N SER A 484 -62.22 -34.86 -38.84
CA SER A 484 -62.79 -34.73 -37.48
C SER A 484 -64.30 -34.49 -37.47
N TYR A 485 -64.92 -34.10 -38.60
CA TYR A 485 -66.39 -33.98 -38.70
C TYR A 485 -67.07 -35.15 -39.42
N LEU A 486 -66.32 -36.17 -39.82
CA LEU A 486 -66.86 -37.42 -40.40
C LEU A 486 -66.72 -38.57 -39.40
N VAL A 487 -67.11 -38.33 -38.15
CA VAL A 487 -67.61 -39.40 -37.29
C VAL A 487 -69.11 -39.49 -37.60
N PRO A 488 -69.60 -40.55 -38.27
CA PRO A 488 -71.02 -40.79 -38.34
C PRO A 488 -71.47 -41.07 -36.90
N LEU A 489 -72.27 -40.16 -36.33
CA LEU A 489 -72.97 -40.37 -35.06
C LEU A 489 -73.74 -41.71 -35.01
N GLN A 490 -74.00 -42.31 -36.17
CA GLN A 490 -74.60 -43.64 -36.32
C GLN A 490 -73.69 -44.82 -35.94
N ARG A 491 -72.35 -44.70 -35.85
CA ARG A 491 -71.49 -45.79 -35.37
C ARG A 491 -71.25 -45.81 -33.87
N ILE A 492 -71.50 -44.70 -33.16
CA ILE A 492 -71.39 -44.67 -31.69
C ILE A 492 -72.65 -45.24 -31.03
N LEU A 493 -73.81 -45.16 -31.69
CA LEU A 493 -75.08 -45.70 -31.17
C LEU A 493 -75.39 -47.13 -31.63
N ALA A 494 -74.69 -47.66 -32.64
CA ALA A 494 -74.95 -48.98 -33.20
C ALA A 494 -74.07 -50.11 -32.64
N ASP A 495 -73.09 -49.81 -31.78
CA ASP A 495 -72.27 -50.83 -31.12
C ASP A 495 -72.45 -50.84 -29.59
N GLY A 496 -73.68 -50.56 -29.17
CA GLY A 496 -74.19 -50.99 -27.88
C GLY A 496 -74.50 -52.49 -27.86
N SER A 497 -73.54 -53.35 -28.21
CA SER A 497 -73.60 -54.78 -27.87
C SER A 497 -72.30 -55.52 -28.22
N ARG A 498 -71.48 -55.73 -27.18
CA ARG A 498 -70.50 -56.82 -27.01
C ARG A 498 -69.13 -56.67 -27.70
N LYS A 499 -68.15 -56.14 -26.96
CA LYS A 499 -67.01 -56.88 -26.35
C LYS A 499 -65.82 -55.93 -26.13
N GLY A 500 -65.25 -55.99 -24.92
CA GLY A 500 -63.85 -55.66 -24.67
C GLY A 500 -63.49 -54.18 -24.61
N PHE A 501 -63.60 -53.60 -23.43
CA PHE A 501 -62.91 -52.37 -23.07
C PHE A 501 -61.38 -52.64 -23.10
N CYS A 502 -60.71 -52.38 -24.22
CA CYS A 502 -59.27 -52.24 -24.24
C CYS A 502 -58.93 -50.76 -24.06
N THR A 503 -58.72 -50.39 -22.80
CA THR A 503 -57.91 -49.25 -22.38
C THR A 503 -56.54 -49.35 -23.06
N LEU A 504 -56.36 -48.63 -24.17
CA LEU A 504 -55.04 -48.36 -24.74
C LEU A 504 -54.47 -47.13 -24.01
N GLY A 505 -54.00 -47.40 -22.79
CA GLY A 505 -53.09 -46.54 -22.09
C GLY A 505 -51.66 -46.81 -22.55
N TYR A 506 -50.93 -45.70 -22.72
CA TYR A 506 -49.50 -45.57 -22.41
C TYR A 506 -48.50 -46.32 -23.31
N PHE A 507 -47.68 -45.61 -24.09
CA PHE A 507 -46.37 -45.11 -23.63
C PHE A 507 -45.71 -46.07 -22.65
N GLN A 508 -44.58 -46.65 -23.09
CA GLN A 508 -43.52 -47.27 -22.29
C GLN A 508 -43.42 -48.79 -22.48
N GLU A 509 -42.59 -49.19 -23.43
CA GLU A 509 -41.89 -50.46 -23.38
C GLU A 509 -40.39 -50.19 -23.56
N ALA A 510 -39.68 -50.33 -22.43
CA ALA A 510 -38.26 -50.63 -22.40
C ALA A 510 -38.10 -52.15 -22.57
N ASN A 511 -37.12 -52.56 -23.38
CA ASN A 511 -36.68 -53.95 -23.49
C ASN A 511 -36.12 -54.45 -22.13
N GLY A 512 -36.60 -55.62 -21.70
CA GLY A 512 -36.01 -56.42 -20.63
C GLY A 512 -35.10 -57.53 -21.17
N ASP A 513 -34.01 -57.83 -20.44
CA ASP A 513 -33.79 -59.14 -19.78
C ASP A 513 -32.32 -59.35 -19.39
N ARG A 514 -32.04 -59.54 -18.08
CA ARG A 514 -31.47 -60.80 -17.51
C ARG A 514 -30.99 -60.66 -16.05
N LEU A 515 -31.62 -61.48 -15.22
CA LEU A 515 -31.06 -62.43 -14.22
C LEU A 515 -30.16 -61.95 -13.04
N LEU A 516 -30.71 -62.21 -11.85
CA LEU A 516 -30.13 -62.91 -10.69
C LEU A 516 -29.11 -62.22 -9.75
N SER A 517 -29.60 -62.06 -8.52
CA SER A 517 -28.99 -62.48 -7.23
C SER A 517 -28.13 -61.49 -6.44
N GLN A 518 -28.42 -61.48 -5.12
CA GLN A 518 -27.69 -60.92 -3.98
C GLN A 518 -27.67 -59.38 -3.94
N GLY A 519 -28.18 -58.67 -2.94
CA GLY A 519 -28.12 -58.91 -1.50
C GLY A 519 -27.08 -57.96 -0.91
N VAL A 520 -27.47 -57.20 0.15
CA VAL A 520 -26.64 -56.27 0.97
C VAL A 520 -26.53 -54.85 0.36
N SER A 521 -27.35 -53.88 0.81
CA SER A 521 -27.11 -52.95 1.94
C SER A 521 -25.79 -52.17 1.84
N ASP A 522 -25.89 -50.86 1.59
CA ASP A 522 -25.15 -49.76 2.25
C ASP A 522 -25.29 -48.48 1.38
N VAL A 523 -25.98 -47.43 1.82
CA VAL A 523 -25.53 -46.40 2.78
C VAL A 523 -24.58 -45.38 2.11
N TYR A 524 -25.18 -44.22 1.82
CA TYR A 524 -24.64 -42.85 1.76
C TYR A 524 -23.83 -42.33 0.56
N LEU A 525 -24.26 -41.10 0.20
CA LEU A 525 -23.62 -39.98 -0.51
C LEU A 525 -23.57 -40.00 -2.05
#